data_AF-A0A1B0B3T6-F1
#
_entry.id   AF-A0A1B0B3T6-F1
#
_cell.length_a   1.000
_cell.length_b   1.000
_cell.length_c   1.000
_cell.angle_alpha   90.00
_cell.angle_beta   90.00
_cell.angle_gamma   90.00
#
_symmetry.space_group_name_H-M   'P 1'
#
loop_
_entity.id
_entity.type
_entity.pdbx_description
1 polymer ?
#
loop_
_entity_poly.entity_id
_entity_poly.type
_entity_poly.pdbx_seq_one_letter_code
_entity_poly.pdbx_strand_id
1 'polypeptide(L)' 'MLSLRNISCKSFFKRSVRRNLTYSCRGSRNCPIDQHHRNQCQYCRLRKCLKMGMRREVLQQLYVHQE' A
#
# COMPACT_ATOMS: atom_id res chain seq x y z
N MET A 1 -6.44 -12.99 -13.70
CA MET A 1 -5.90 -12.89 -12.31
C MET A 1 -5.92 -11.45 -11.75
N LEU A 2 -6.85 -10.57 -12.16
CA LEU A 2 -7.05 -9.28 -11.49
C LEU A 2 -7.79 -9.50 -10.18
N SER A 3 -7.00 -9.78 -9.16
CA SER A 3 -7.52 -10.23 -7.88
C SER A 3 -8.30 -9.13 -7.17
N LEU A 4 -9.43 -9.53 -6.56
CA LEU A 4 -10.11 -8.88 -5.43
C LEU A 4 -9.16 -8.41 -4.29
N ARG A 5 -7.84 -8.72 -4.34
CA ARG A 5 -6.78 -8.31 -3.41
C ARG A 5 -6.48 -6.81 -3.36
N ASN A 6 -6.96 -5.98 -4.29
CA ASN A 6 -6.60 -4.55 -4.35
C ASN A 6 -7.36 -3.66 -3.35
N ILE A 7 -8.49 -4.11 -2.80
CA ILE A 7 -9.33 -3.31 -1.88
C ILE A 7 -8.58 -2.98 -0.58
N SER A 8 -7.83 -3.95 -0.03
CA SER A 8 -7.16 -3.76 1.25
C SER A 8 -5.99 -2.78 1.15
N CYS A 9 -5.24 -2.78 0.05
CA CYS A 9 -4.18 -1.79 -0.20
C CYS A 9 -4.76 -0.43 -0.55
N LYS A 10 -5.85 -0.38 -1.34
CA LYS A 10 -6.58 0.86 -1.67
C LYS A 10 -7.10 1.58 -0.41
N SER A 11 -7.79 0.88 0.48
CA SER A 11 -8.30 1.46 1.72
C SER A 11 -7.20 1.79 2.73
N PHE A 12 -6.12 1.03 2.75
CA PHE A 12 -4.94 1.36 3.56
C PHE A 12 -4.27 2.65 3.05
N PHE A 13 -3.92 2.71 1.77
CA PHE A 13 -3.28 3.86 1.14
C PHE A 13 -4.09 5.15 1.31
N LYS A 14 -5.40 5.10 1.04
CA LYS A 14 -6.30 6.25 1.27
C LYS A 14 -6.23 6.77 2.72
N ARG A 15 -6.21 5.88 3.71
CA ARG A 15 -6.14 6.28 5.13
C ARG A 15 -4.78 6.88 5.47
N SER A 16 -3.69 6.26 5.00
CA SER A 16 -2.33 6.73 5.25
C SER A 16 -2.11 8.14 4.68
N VAL A 17 -2.56 8.38 3.44
CA VAL A 17 -2.42 9.70 2.78
C VAL A 17 -3.32 10.75 3.44
N ARG A 18 -4.61 10.47 3.64
CA ARG A 18 -5.56 11.45 4.21
C ARG A 18 -5.18 11.91 5.61
N ARG A 19 -4.63 11.01 6.42
CA ARG A 19 -4.21 11.29 7.79
C ARG A 19 -2.72 11.67 7.88
N ASN A 20 -2.03 11.82 6.75
CA ASN A 20 -0.61 12.10 6.66
C ASN A 20 0.25 11.21 7.59
N LEU A 21 -0.09 9.91 7.65
CA LEU A 21 0.57 8.96 8.56
C LEU A 21 1.95 8.61 8.03
N THR A 22 2.96 8.79 8.88
CA THR A 22 4.32 8.31 8.64
C THR A 22 4.51 7.00 9.38
N TYR A 23 5.01 5.99 8.69
CA TYR A 23 5.32 4.69 9.28
C TYR A 23 6.82 4.46 9.30
N SER A 24 7.29 3.73 10.31
CA SER A 24 8.67 3.27 10.40
C SER A 24 8.73 1.74 10.32
N CYS A 25 9.73 1.22 9.61
CA CYS A 25 10.02 -0.21 9.64
C CYS A 25 10.91 -0.52 10.85
N ARG A 26 10.64 -1.63 11.54
CA ARG A 26 11.48 -2.15 12.64
C ARG A 26 12.51 -3.20 12.18
N GLY A 27 12.50 -3.57 10.90
CA GLY A 27 13.43 -4.51 10.30
C GLY A 27 14.19 -3.90 9.12
N SER A 28 14.53 -4.71 8.13
CA SER A 28 15.35 -4.33 6.97
C SER A 28 14.62 -3.52 5.88
N ARG A 29 13.45 -2.94 6.16
CA ARG A 29 12.62 -2.20 5.17
C ARG A 29 12.22 -3.03 3.94
N ASN A 30 12.29 -4.37 4.05
CA ASN A 30 11.91 -5.33 3.01
C ASN A 30 11.04 -6.47 3.57
N CYS A 31 10.18 -6.16 4.55
CA CYS A 31 9.30 -7.17 5.16
C CYS A 31 8.39 -7.82 4.10
N PRO A 32 8.23 -9.15 4.12
CA PRO A 32 7.28 -9.84 3.26
C PRO A 32 5.85 -9.35 3.56
N ILE A 33 5.13 -8.91 2.52
CA ILE A 33 3.74 -8.46 2.61
C ILE A 33 2.86 -9.45 1.86
N ASP A 34 2.42 -10.48 2.57
CA ASP A 34 1.46 -11.50 2.14
C ASP A 34 0.06 -11.28 2.76
N GLN A 35 -0.89 -12.16 2.45
CA GLN A 35 -2.26 -12.01 2.95
C GLN A 35 -2.33 -12.10 4.48
N HIS A 36 -1.58 -12.95 5.14
CA HIS A 36 -1.67 -13.18 6.58
C HIS A 36 -0.87 -12.11 7.37
N HIS A 37 0.24 -11.64 6.81
CA HIS A 37 1.21 -10.77 7.52
C HIS A 37 1.25 -9.33 7.00
N ARG A 38 0.38 -8.92 6.06
CA ARG A 38 0.35 -7.54 5.54
C ARG A 38 0.23 -6.43 6.59
N ASN A 39 -0.28 -6.73 7.79
CA ASN A 39 -0.41 -5.76 8.88
C ASN A 39 0.85 -5.67 9.77
N GLN A 40 1.81 -6.58 9.63
CA GLN A 40 3.01 -6.67 10.48
C GLN A 40 3.96 -5.49 10.26
N CYS A 41 4.01 -4.93 9.05
CA CYS A 41 4.79 -3.73 8.77
C CYS A 41 4.03 -2.76 7.86
N GLN A 42 3.47 -1.72 8.48
CA GLN A 42 2.73 -0.66 7.78
C GLN A 42 3.63 0.14 6.82
N TYR A 43 4.92 0.33 7.17
CA TYR A 43 5.89 0.96 6.27
C TYR A 43 6.07 0.16 4.98
N CYS A 44 6.44 -1.13 5.08
CA CYS A 44 6.67 -1.97 3.91
C CYS A 44 5.39 -2.16 3.09
N ARG A 45 4.23 -2.22 3.75
CA ARG A 45 2.93 -2.24 3.07
C ARG A 45 2.67 -0.97 2.28
N LEU A 46 2.91 0.21 2.85
CA LEU A 46 2.71 1.49 2.17
C LEU A 46 3.64 1.61 0.96
N ARG A 47 4.91 1.25 1.15
CA ARG A 47 5.91 1.18 0.07
C ARG A 47 5.48 0.24 -1.05
N LYS A 48 4.89 -0.92 -0.74
CA LYS A 48 4.33 -1.84 -1.75
C LYS A 48 3.14 -1.24 -2.48
N CYS A 49 2.24 -0.54 -1.78
CA CYS A 49 1.12 0.17 -2.42
C CYS A 49 1.61 1.19 -3.46
N LEU A 50 2.63 1.98 -3.09
CA LEU A 50 3.29 2.94 -3.97
C LEU A 50 3.94 2.23 -5.19
N LYS A 51 4.67 1.13 -4.97
CA LYS A 51 5.28 0.32 -6.04
C LYS A 51 4.26 -0.27 -7.01
N MET A 52 3.06 -0.59 -6.53
CA MET A 52 1.94 -1.04 -7.37
C MET A 52 1.22 0.13 -8.08
N GLY A 53 1.80 1.33 -8.10
CA GLY A 53 1.28 2.48 -8.84
C GLY A 53 0.27 3.35 -8.09
N MET A 54 0.01 3.13 -6.79
CA MET A 54 -0.82 4.06 -6.01
C MET A 54 -0.07 5.38 -5.81
N ARG A 55 -0.61 6.50 -6.29
CA ARG A 55 0.01 7.84 -6.17
C ARG A 55 -0.88 8.81 -5.41
N ARG A 56 -0.26 9.79 -4.74
CA ARG A 56 -0.96 10.82 -3.95
C ARG A 56 -1.70 11.82 -4.83
N GLU A 57 -1.15 12.13 -5.99
CA GLU A 57 -1.70 13.10 -6.96
C GLU A 57 -3.04 12.63 -7.56
N VAL A 58 -3.33 11.34 -7.50
CA VAL A 58 -4.47 10.72 -8.19
C VAL A 58 -5.56 10.30 -7.20
N LEU A 59 -5.96 11.21 -6.30
CA LEU A 59 -7.06 10.98 -5.35
C LEU A 59 -8.40 10.65 -6.04
N GLN A 60 -8.51 10.91 -7.34
CA GLN A 60 -9.69 10.65 -8.15
C GLN A 60 -9.65 9.31 -8.92
N GLN A 61 -8.48 8.69 -9.09
CA GLN A 61 -8.30 7.52 -9.96
C GLN A 61 -7.25 6.56 -9.38
N LEU A 62 -7.69 5.67 -8.49
CA LEU A 62 -6.89 4.51 -8.05
C LEU A 62 -6.92 3.39 -9.11
N TYR A 63 -6.54 3.71 -10.35
CA TYR A 63 -6.26 2.74 -11.39
C TYR A 63 -4.77 2.42 -11.33
N VAL A 64 -4.46 1.15 -11.08
CA VAL A 64 -3.10 0.63 -11.20
C VAL A 64 -2.75 0.72 -12.69
N HIS A 65 -1.77 1.53 -13.05
CA HIS A 65 -1.19 1.45 -14.39
C HIS A 65 -0.71 0.02 -14.59
N GLN A 66 -1.29 -0.64 -15.60
CA GLN A 66 -1.02 -2.01 -15.98
C GLN A 66 0.03 -1.95 -17.09
N GLU A 67 1.24 -2.42 -16.79
CA GLU A 67 2.15 -3.02 -17.77
C GLU A 67 2.43 -4.45 -17.31
#